data_AF-A0A7X5B4D7-F1
#
_entry.id   AF-A0A7X5B4D7-F1
#
_cell.length_a   1.000
_cell.length_b   1.000
_cell.length_c   1.000
_cell.angle_alpha   90.00
_cell.angle_beta   90.00
_cell.angle_gamma   90.00
#
_symmetry.space_group_name_H-M   'P 1'
#
loop_
_entity.id
_entity.type
_entity.pdbx_description
1 polymer ?
#
loop_
_entity_poly.entity_id
_entity_poly.type
_entity_poly.pdbx_seq_one_letter_code
_entity_poly.pdbx_strand_id
1 'polypeptide(L)'
;MAIEINVPDIGADEVEVTEILVSVGDKVEEEQSLITVEGDKASMEVPASQAGIVKEIKIAVGDKVTTGSLIMVFDAEGAAAAAPAAEAPVAAAAAPAELKEVQVPDIGSDEVEVTEIMVAVGDTVTEEQSLITVEGDKASMEVPAPFAGTVKEIKIAAGDKVTTGSLIMVFEVVGSGSAAPASVAQASAAEAPTTAAEKDVQVPDIGGDEVEVTEIMVAVGDMVEEEQSLITVEGDKASMEVPAPFAGKVKAIKVATGDKVSTGSLIMVFEVAGAAPAQVAVAAPVQAAAPSAAAAAPVAQVSAPATADFQENHEYAHASPVVRRLAREFGVNLAKVKGSGRKNRILKEDVQSYVKDALKRLESGSAAAASGKGDGAALGLLPWPKVDFSKFGDTEVQPLSRIKKISGANLHRNWVMIPHVTQWDNVDITELENFRKEQNAIEAKKDTGMKITPLVFIMKAVAKALEAFPAFNSSLSEDGESLILKKYVNVGIAVDTPNGLVVPVFKDVNKKGIYELSAELAAVSKKARAGKLTAADMQGGCFTISSLGGIGGTAFTPIVNAPEVAILGVSKSEMKPVWNGKEFAPRLQLPLSLSYDHRVIDGAEGARFITYLNGCLSDIRRLVL
;
A
#
# COMPACT_ATOMS: atom_id res chain seq x y z
N MET A 1 -17.37 -51.50 -7.06
CA MET A 1 -18.36 -51.25 -5.99
C MET A 1 -19.41 -50.32 -6.54
N ALA A 2 -20.69 -50.51 -6.21
CA ALA A 2 -21.74 -49.58 -6.64
C ALA A 2 -21.54 -48.20 -5.98
N ILE A 3 -21.38 -47.16 -6.80
CA ILE A 3 -21.35 -45.75 -6.40
C ILE A 3 -22.67 -45.13 -6.88
N GLU A 4 -23.36 -44.42 -5.99
CA GLU A 4 -24.63 -43.75 -6.28
C GLU A 4 -24.37 -42.24 -6.49
N ILE A 5 -24.66 -41.73 -7.69
CA ILE A 5 -24.48 -40.31 -8.03
C ILE A 5 -25.83 -39.60 -7.92
N ASN A 6 -25.90 -38.64 -7.01
CA ASN A 6 -27.09 -37.84 -6.71
C ASN A 6 -26.99 -36.43 -7.30
N VAL A 7 -28.13 -35.79 -7.55
CA VAL A 7 -28.22 -34.38 -7.97
C VAL A 7 -27.55 -33.48 -6.90
N PRO A 8 -26.53 -32.67 -7.26
CA PRO A 8 -25.91 -31.70 -6.34
C PRO A 8 -26.87 -30.53 -6.04
N ASP A 9 -26.46 -29.57 -5.20
CA ASP A 9 -27.30 -28.38 -4.97
C ASP A 9 -27.38 -27.49 -6.22
N ILE A 10 -28.55 -27.49 -6.84
CA ILE A 10 -28.88 -26.72 -8.05
C ILE A 10 -29.51 -25.34 -7.74
N GLY A 11 -29.67 -24.97 -6.46
CA GLY A 11 -30.18 -23.66 -6.03
C GLY A 11 -31.66 -23.40 -6.36
N ALA A 12 -32.42 -24.45 -6.70
CA ALA A 12 -33.86 -24.44 -6.97
C ALA A 12 -34.49 -25.77 -6.50
N ASP A 13 -35.77 -25.73 -6.10
CA ASP A 13 -36.43 -26.87 -5.46
C ASP A 13 -36.75 -28.04 -6.41
N GLU A 14 -36.95 -27.77 -7.71
CA GLU A 14 -37.32 -28.73 -8.76
C GLU A 14 -36.87 -28.23 -10.15
N VAL A 15 -36.23 -29.09 -10.96
CA VAL A 15 -35.66 -28.76 -12.29
C VAL A 15 -35.88 -29.93 -13.27
N GLU A 16 -36.02 -29.66 -14.58
CA GLU A 16 -36.35 -30.68 -15.61
C GLU A 16 -35.10 -31.13 -16.39
N VAL A 17 -34.98 -32.44 -16.69
CA VAL A 17 -33.84 -33.04 -17.42
C VAL A 17 -34.06 -32.92 -18.93
N THR A 18 -33.27 -32.09 -19.61
CA THR A 18 -33.43 -31.83 -21.06
C THR A 18 -32.58 -32.75 -21.95
N GLU A 19 -31.43 -33.22 -21.46
CA GLU A 19 -30.54 -34.11 -22.22
C GLU A 19 -29.69 -35.00 -21.30
N ILE A 20 -29.41 -36.23 -21.74
CA ILE A 20 -28.54 -37.17 -21.03
C ILE A 20 -27.32 -37.44 -21.92
N LEU A 21 -26.13 -37.14 -21.41
CA LEU A 21 -24.89 -37.04 -22.19
C LEU A 21 -24.03 -38.32 -22.15
N VAL A 22 -24.43 -39.32 -21.35
CA VAL A 22 -23.71 -40.60 -21.18
C VAL A 22 -24.65 -41.80 -21.32
N SER A 23 -24.13 -42.91 -21.86
CA SER A 23 -24.85 -44.17 -22.06
C SER A 23 -24.47 -45.23 -21.03
N VAL A 24 -25.34 -46.23 -20.84
CA VAL A 24 -25.03 -47.41 -20.03
C VAL A 24 -23.87 -48.19 -20.66
N GLY A 25 -22.78 -48.34 -19.91
CA GLY A 25 -21.53 -48.94 -20.35
C GLY A 25 -20.39 -47.94 -20.60
N ASP A 26 -20.65 -46.64 -20.65
CA ASP A 26 -19.62 -45.63 -20.84
C ASP A 26 -18.71 -45.49 -19.60
N LYS A 27 -17.43 -45.20 -19.85
CA LYS A 27 -16.47 -44.82 -18.81
C LYS A 27 -16.45 -43.30 -18.68
N VAL A 28 -16.60 -42.83 -17.45
CA VAL A 28 -16.75 -41.42 -17.08
C VAL A 28 -15.62 -41.02 -16.14
N GLU A 29 -15.04 -39.84 -16.36
CA GLU A 29 -14.02 -39.22 -15.50
C GLU A 29 -14.65 -38.24 -14.49
N GLU A 30 -13.91 -37.89 -13.45
CA GLU A 30 -14.36 -36.91 -12.44
C GLU A 30 -14.53 -35.51 -13.08
N GLU A 31 -15.50 -34.73 -12.62
CA GLU A 31 -15.97 -33.46 -13.22
C GLU A 31 -16.64 -33.56 -14.62
N GLN A 32 -16.74 -34.74 -15.26
CA GLN A 32 -17.35 -34.87 -16.59
C GLN A 32 -18.89 -34.71 -16.57
N SER A 33 -19.45 -33.88 -17.46
CA SER A 33 -20.91 -33.64 -17.56
C SER A 33 -21.73 -34.91 -17.86
N LEU A 34 -22.75 -35.18 -17.04
CA LEU A 34 -23.63 -36.36 -17.13
C LEU A 34 -24.98 -36.05 -17.79
N ILE A 35 -25.59 -34.94 -17.40
CA ILE A 35 -26.92 -34.50 -17.85
C ILE A 35 -26.97 -32.98 -17.97
N THR A 36 -27.83 -32.49 -18.85
CA THR A 36 -28.25 -31.10 -18.94
C THR A 36 -29.63 -30.96 -18.29
N VAL A 37 -29.79 -29.98 -17.41
CA VAL A 37 -31.06 -29.66 -16.75
C VAL A 37 -31.45 -28.20 -17.01
N GLU A 38 -32.73 -27.90 -17.19
CA GLU A 38 -33.23 -26.55 -17.46
C GLU A 38 -34.13 -26.05 -16.34
N GLY A 39 -33.72 -24.93 -15.72
CA GLY A 39 -34.49 -24.19 -14.73
C GLY A 39 -34.95 -22.83 -15.29
N ASP A 40 -35.94 -22.23 -14.62
CA ASP A 40 -36.68 -20.99 -14.97
C ASP A 40 -35.85 -19.76 -15.45
N LYS A 41 -34.51 -19.80 -15.33
CA LYS A 41 -33.59 -18.70 -15.71
C LYS A 41 -32.30 -19.15 -16.41
N ALA A 42 -31.98 -20.44 -16.46
CA ALA A 42 -30.77 -20.98 -17.08
C ALA A 42 -30.84 -22.50 -17.25
N SER A 43 -30.19 -23.01 -18.29
CA SER A 43 -29.74 -24.41 -18.33
C SER A 43 -28.40 -24.58 -17.59
N MET A 44 -28.22 -25.75 -16.97
CA MET A 44 -27.04 -26.10 -16.17
C MET A 44 -26.64 -27.55 -16.47
N GLU A 45 -25.34 -27.82 -16.55
CA GLU A 45 -24.81 -29.18 -16.67
C GLU A 45 -24.47 -29.74 -15.29
N VAL A 46 -24.80 -31.01 -15.04
CA VAL A 46 -24.47 -31.72 -13.79
C VAL A 46 -23.21 -32.57 -14.02
N PRO A 47 -22.07 -32.26 -13.36
CA PRO A 47 -20.84 -33.03 -13.50
C PRO A 47 -20.84 -34.31 -12.64
N ALA A 48 -20.04 -35.29 -13.05
CA ALA A 48 -19.79 -36.52 -12.32
C ALA A 48 -18.97 -36.26 -11.05
N SER A 49 -19.47 -36.73 -9.91
CA SER A 49 -18.80 -36.58 -8.61
C SER A 49 -17.68 -37.60 -8.34
N GLN A 50 -17.61 -38.69 -9.11
CA GLN A 50 -16.57 -39.72 -9.05
C GLN A 50 -16.41 -40.39 -10.43
N ALA A 51 -15.19 -40.78 -10.78
CA ALA A 51 -14.92 -41.56 -12.00
C ALA A 51 -15.41 -43.02 -11.88
N GLY A 52 -15.91 -43.60 -12.96
CA GLY A 52 -16.41 -44.98 -12.99
C GLY A 52 -17.05 -45.39 -14.30
N ILE A 53 -17.70 -46.57 -14.31
CA ILE A 53 -18.44 -47.07 -15.48
C ILE A 53 -19.94 -47.00 -15.19
N VAL A 54 -20.71 -46.36 -16.08
CA VAL A 54 -22.16 -46.18 -15.95
C VAL A 54 -22.86 -47.55 -16.04
N LYS A 55 -23.47 -48.00 -14.96
CA LYS A 55 -24.09 -49.34 -14.86
C LYS A 55 -25.60 -49.30 -15.03
N GLU A 56 -26.25 -48.24 -14.54
CA GLU A 56 -27.69 -48.04 -14.57
C GLU A 56 -28.00 -46.54 -14.56
N ILE A 57 -28.86 -46.08 -15.47
CA ILE A 57 -29.38 -44.70 -15.51
C ILE A 57 -30.85 -44.77 -15.07
N LYS A 58 -31.24 -43.95 -14.06
CA LYS A 58 -32.57 -44.05 -13.41
C LYS A 58 -33.52 -42.90 -13.72
N ILE A 59 -33.13 -42.02 -14.63
CA ILE A 59 -33.88 -40.86 -15.11
C ILE A 59 -34.02 -40.90 -16.64
N ALA A 60 -35.11 -40.34 -17.15
CA ALA A 60 -35.37 -40.13 -18.57
C ALA A 60 -35.36 -38.63 -18.93
N VAL A 61 -35.27 -38.33 -20.23
CA VAL A 61 -35.43 -36.96 -20.74
C VAL A 61 -36.89 -36.52 -20.53
N GLY A 62 -37.09 -35.36 -19.90
CA GLY A 62 -38.39 -34.85 -19.45
C GLY A 62 -38.77 -35.24 -18.01
N ASP A 63 -37.94 -36.00 -17.29
CA ASP A 63 -38.16 -36.23 -15.86
C ASP A 63 -37.79 -34.98 -15.04
N LYS A 64 -38.53 -34.75 -13.97
CA LYS A 64 -38.22 -33.72 -12.98
C LYS A 64 -37.36 -34.28 -11.84
N VAL A 65 -36.31 -33.56 -11.48
CA VAL A 65 -35.36 -33.94 -10.44
C VAL A 65 -35.24 -32.86 -9.37
N THR A 66 -34.96 -33.28 -8.15
CA THR A 66 -34.76 -32.41 -6.97
C THR A 66 -33.40 -32.70 -6.33
N THR A 67 -32.84 -31.73 -5.61
CA THR A 67 -31.53 -31.85 -4.92
C THR A 67 -31.46 -33.12 -4.08
N GLY A 68 -30.43 -33.95 -4.30
CA GLY A 68 -30.24 -35.25 -3.64
C GLY A 68 -30.93 -36.45 -4.30
N SER A 69 -31.66 -36.29 -5.42
CA SER A 69 -32.24 -37.41 -6.18
C SER A 69 -31.17 -38.27 -6.85
N LEU A 70 -31.36 -39.59 -6.91
CA LEU A 70 -30.43 -40.54 -7.54
C LEU A 70 -30.52 -40.48 -9.07
N ILE A 71 -29.43 -40.07 -9.73
CA ILE A 71 -29.33 -39.96 -11.20
C ILE A 71 -28.89 -41.30 -11.81
N MET A 72 -27.74 -41.83 -11.35
CA MET A 72 -27.04 -42.95 -11.97
C MET A 72 -26.33 -43.81 -10.92
N VAL A 73 -26.15 -45.09 -11.24
CA VAL A 73 -25.32 -46.02 -10.47
C VAL A 73 -24.09 -46.38 -11.31
N PHE A 74 -22.91 -46.14 -10.76
CA PHE A 74 -21.62 -46.47 -11.36
C PHE A 74 -21.05 -47.73 -10.68
N ASP A 75 -20.19 -48.49 -11.37
CA ASP A 75 -19.33 -49.50 -10.71
C ASP A 75 -17.86 -49.04 -10.69
N ALA A 76 -17.28 -48.97 -9.49
CA ALA A 76 -15.87 -48.65 -9.30
C ALA A 76 -14.97 -49.77 -9.83
N GLU A 77 -14.04 -49.42 -10.72
CA GLU A 77 -13.07 -50.33 -11.35
C GLU A 77 -12.05 -50.85 -10.33
N GLY A 78 -12.23 -52.08 -9.87
CA GLY A 78 -11.46 -52.66 -8.77
C GLY A 78 -10.06 -53.13 -9.17
N ALA A 79 -9.03 -52.38 -8.77
CA ALA A 79 -7.63 -52.78 -8.94
C ALA A 79 -7.28 -54.01 -8.07
N ALA A 80 -6.93 -55.13 -8.71
CA ALA A 80 -6.70 -56.41 -8.03
C ALA A 80 -5.22 -56.86 -8.06
N ALA A 81 -4.59 -56.80 -6.87
CA ALA A 81 -3.50 -57.65 -6.36
C ALA A 81 -2.20 -57.86 -7.16
N ALA A 82 -1.07 -57.47 -6.56
CA ALA A 82 0.23 -58.12 -6.73
C ALA A 82 1.04 -58.14 -5.42
N ALA A 83 1.38 -59.33 -4.93
CA ALA A 83 2.22 -59.66 -3.76
C ALA A 83 2.57 -61.16 -3.84
N PRO A 84 3.47 -61.75 -3.01
CA PRO A 84 4.29 -61.16 -1.93
C PRO A 84 5.79 -61.53 -1.97
N ALA A 85 6.57 -60.92 -1.08
CA ALA A 85 7.71 -61.53 -0.39
C ALA A 85 7.89 -60.83 0.98
N ALA A 86 8.47 -61.49 1.98
CA ALA A 86 8.48 -60.99 3.35
C ALA A 86 9.79 -61.30 4.09
N GLU A 87 10.16 -60.43 5.02
CA GLU A 87 10.95 -60.80 6.20
C GLU A 87 10.67 -59.81 7.35
N ALA A 88 10.88 -60.24 8.59
CA ALA A 88 10.70 -59.43 9.79
C ALA A 88 11.64 -59.93 10.90
N PRO A 89 12.11 -59.02 11.77
CA PRO A 89 12.27 -59.42 13.17
C PRO A 89 11.91 -58.33 14.19
N VAL A 90 11.03 -58.73 15.14
CA VAL A 90 11.09 -58.46 16.59
C VAL A 90 10.90 -57.02 17.09
N ALA A 91 10.05 -56.88 18.13
CA ALA A 91 9.77 -55.63 18.82
C ALA A 91 10.82 -55.26 19.88
N ALA A 92 10.93 -53.95 20.17
CA ALA A 92 11.65 -53.39 21.32
C ALA A 92 10.70 -52.56 22.21
N ALA A 93 11.09 -52.32 23.46
CA ALA A 93 10.22 -51.75 24.48
C ALA A 93 9.88 -50.26 24.27
N ALA A 94 8.72 -49.84 24.78
CA ALA A 94 8.32 -48.44 24.81
C ALA A 94 9.23 -47.61 25.73
N ALA A 95 9.76 -46.50 25.21
CA ALA A 95 10.34 -45.42 26.00
C ALA A 95 9.21 -44.54 26.60
N PRO A 96 9.44 -43.83 27.71
CA PRO A 96 8.45 -42.91 28.25
C PRO A 96 8.23 -41.72 27.31
N ALA A 97 6.99 -41.54 26.87
CA ALA A 97 6.56 -40.34 26.17
C ALA A 97 6.50 -39.15 27.13
N GLU A 98 7.19 -38.05 26.81
CA GLU A 98 7.20 -36.82 27.59
C GLU A 98 6.23 -35.81 26.95
N LEU A 99 5.18 -35.42 27.67
CA LEU A 99 4.25 -34.39 27.22
C LEU A 99 4.88 -33.01 27.43
N LYS A 100 4.98 -32.20 26.38
CA LYS A 100 5.51 -30.83 26.43
C LYS A 100 4.46 -29.84 25.95
N GLU A 101 4.30 -28.79 26.74
CA GLU A 101 3.33 -27.73 26.49
C GLU A 101 4.04 -26.57 25.77
N VAL A 102 3.53 -26.16 24.61
CA VAL A 102 4.06 -25.00 23.88
C VAL A 102 3.28 -23.76 24.32
N GLN A 103 4.01 -22.74 24.77
CA GLN A 103 3.47 -21.44 25.15
C GLN A 103 3.84 -20.38 24.11
N VAL A 104 3.01 -19.33 23.98
CA VAL A 104 3.29 -18.16 23.14
C VAL A 104 4.59 -17.48 23.60
N PRO A 105 5.63 -17.36 22.74
CA PRO A 105 6.85 -16.61 23.04
C PRO A 105 6.60 -15.11 23.29
N ASP A 106 7.63 -14.33 23.63
CA ASP A 106 7.47 -12.89 23.78
C ASP A 106 7.22 -12.20 22.43
N ILE A 107 5.98 -11.77 22.21
CA ILE A 107 5.50 -11.08 21.00
C ILE A 107 5.56 -9.55 21.11
N GLY A 108 6.19 -9.01 22.17
CA GLY A 108 6.45 -7.56 22.31
C GLY A 108 5.22 -6.65 22.41
N SER A 109 4.03 -7.24 22.63
CA SER A 109 2.75 -6.54 22.77
C SER A 109 1.77 -7.39 23.61
N ASP A 110 0.85 -6.74 24.32
CA ASP A 110 0.08 -7.38 25.40
C ASP A 110 -1.06 -8.32 24.94
N GLU A 111 -1.60 -8.14 23.73
CA GLU A 111 -2.63 -9.01 23.12
C GLU A 111 -2.41 -9.10 21.60
N VAL A 112 -2.53 -10.31 21.02
CA VAL A 112 -2.44 -10.57 19.57
C VAL A 112 -3.52 -11.60 19.16
N GLU A 113 -4.04 -11.52 17.92
CA GLU A 113 -5.10 -12.41 17.41
C GLU A 113 -4.53 -13.53 16.50
N VAL A 114 -5.03 -14.76 16.65
CA VAL A 114 -4.61 -15.93 15.86
C VAL A 114 -5.37 -15.96 14.53
N THR A 115 -4.68 -15.79 13.41
CA THR A 115 -5.31 -15.75 12.07
C THR A 115 -5.49 -17.13 11.45
N GLU A 116 -4.50 -18.01 11.60
CA GLU A 116 -4.49 -19.33 10.95
C GLU A 116 -3.68 -20.34 11.77
N ILE A 117 -4.14 -21.60 11.81
CA ILE A 117 -3.50 -22.72 12.50
C ILE A 117 -3.04 -23.71 11.42
N MET A 118 -1.73 -23.96 11.34
CA MET A 118 -1.11 -24.65 10.19
C MET A 118 -0.85 -26.15 10.41
N VAL A 119 -1.27 -26.70 11.55
CA VAL A 119 -1.08 -28.10 11.94
C VAL A 119 -2.36 -28.70 12.53
N ALA A 120 -2.64 -29.98 12.24
CA ALA A 120 -3.80 -30.70 12.74
C ALA A 120 -3.45 -31.62 13.93
N VAL A 121 -4.47 -32.03 14.69
CA VAL A 121 -4.31 -33.03 15.76
C VAL A 121 -3.91 -34.38 15.14
N GLY A 122 -2.73 -34.87 15.52
CA GLY A 122 -2.11 -36.08 14.96
C GLY A 122 -0.93 -35.81 14.02
N ASP A 123 -0.70 -34.57 13.57
CA ASP A 123 0.44 -34.25 12.72
C ASP A 123 1.78 -34.38 13.47
N THR A 124 2.81 -34.78 12.73
CA THR A 124 4.20 -34.82 13.21
C THR A 124 4.94 -33.61 12.67
N VAL A 125 5.43 -32.77 13.58
CA VAL A 125 6.02 -31.46 13.30
C VAL A 125 7.53 -31.52 13.52
N THR A 126 8.31 -30.93 12.61
CA THR A 126 9.77 -30.80 12.75
C THR A 126 10.17 -29.51 13.47
N GLU A 127 11.40 -29.45 13.98
CA GLU A 127 11.95 -28.22 14.56
C GLU A 127 11.90 -27.06 13.55
N GLU A 128 11.66 -25.85 14.05
CA GLU A 128 11.50 -24.60 13.28
C GLU A 128 10.28 -24.52 12.33
N GLN A 129 9.45 -25.57 12.22
CA GLN A 129 8.24 -25.56 11.39
C GLN A 129 7.12 -24.67 11.98
N SER A 130 6.52 -23.79 11.18
CA SER A 130 5.46 -22.85 11.62
C SER A 130 4.21 -23.57 12.13
N LEU A 131 3.74 -23.20 13.34
CA LEU A 131 2.57 -23.79 14.01
C LEU A 131 1.30 -22.97 13.81
N ILE A 132 1.40 -21.66 14.04
CA ILE A 132 0.32 -20.69 13.94
C ILE A 132 0.83 -19.38 13.35
N THR A 133 -0.05 -18.68 12.65
CA THR A 133 0.15 -17.29 12.22
C THR A 133 -0.66 -16.37 13.13
N VAL A 134 -0.03 -15.31 13.63
CA VAL A 134 -0.64 -14.32 14.52
C VAL A 134 -0.47 -12.90 13.95
N GLU A 135 -1.48 -12.06 14.05
CA GLU A 135 -1.47 -10.69 13.48
C GLU A 135 -1.44 -9.63 14.58
N GLY A 136 -0.31 -8.93 14.70
CA GLY A 136 -0.13 -7.79 15.60
C GLY A 136 -0.20 -6.46 14.86
N ASP A 137 -0.43 -5.36 15.59
CA ASP A 137 -0.71 -3.98 15.11
C ASP A 137 0.36 -3.34 14.20
N LYS A 138 1.42 -4.08 13.83
CA LYS A 138 2.48 -3.67 12.88
C LYS A 138 2.99 -4.78 11.95
N ALA A 139 2.69 -6.05 12.19
CA ALA A 139 3.15 -7.18 11.37
C ALA A 139 2.38 -8.47 11.70
N SER A 140 2.17 -9.31 10.68
CA SER A 140 1.90 -10.74 10.88
C SER A 140 3.20 -11.45 11.24
N MET A 141 3.16 -12.37 12.21
CA MET A 141 4.31 -13.14 12.66
C MET A 141 3.95 -14.63 12.72
N GLU A 142 4.84 -15.49 12.26
CA GLU A 142 4.72 -16.94 12.38
C GLU A 142 5.37 -17.41 13.69
N VAL A 143 4.72 -18.34 14.40
CA VAL A 143 5.27 -18.95 15.62
C VAL A 143 5.86 -20.33 15.25
N PRO A 144 7.20 -20.49 15.20
CA PRO A 144 7.83 -21.76 14.85
C PRO A 144 7.79 -22.78 15.99
N ALA A 145 7.83 -24.07 15.65
CA ALA A 145 7.88 -25.17 16.60
C ALA A 145 9.21 -25.21 17.38
N PRO A 146 9.20 -25.12 18.73
CA PRO A 146 10.41 -25.06 19.54
C PRO A 146 11.07 -26.43 19.79
N PHE A 147 10.47 -27.53 19.31
CA PHE A 147 10.98 -28.90 19.33
C PHE A 147 10.18 -29.76 18.33
N ALA A 148 10.77 -30.87 17.85
CA ALA A 148 10.02 -31.84 17.05
C ALA A 148 9.13 -32.74 17.92
N GLY A 149 7.94 -33.10 17.42
CA GLY A 149 7.00 -33.96 18.14
C GLY A 149 5.66 -34.12 17.42
N THR A 150 4.76 -34.92 18.01
CA THR A 150 3.40 -35.14 17.47
C THR A 150 2.38 -34.28 18.21
N VAL A 151 1.53 -33.55 17.47
CA VAL A 151 0.46 -32.70 18.02
C VAL A 151 -0.62 -33.58 18.64
N LYS A 152 -0.84 -33.47 19.95
CA LYS A 152 -1.82 -34.30 20.68
C LYS A 152 -3.10 -33.57 21.04
N GLU A 153 -3.01 -32.28 21.31
CA GLU A 153 -4.16 -31.43 21.69
C GLU A 153 -3.88 -29.97 21.28
N ILE A 154 -4.81 -29.34 20.56
CA ILE A 154 -4.78 -27.91 20.19
C ILE A 154 -5.82 -27.19 21.07
N LYS A 155 -5.44 -26.10 21.75
CA LYS A 155 -6.29 -25.43 22.76
C LYS A 155 -6.79 -24.03 22.39
N ILE A 156 -6.52 -23.59 21.17
CA ILE A 156 -7.01 -22.33 20.59
C ILE A 156 -7.70 -22.59 19.26
N ALA A 157 -8.68 -21.75 18.93
CA ALA A 157 -9.32 -21.66 17.63
C ALA A 157 -8.79 -20.46 16.83
N ALA A 158 -9.00 -20.47 15.51
CA ALA A 158 -8.73 -19.29 14.70
C ALA A 158 -9.70 -18.15 15.09
N GLY A 159 -9.15 -16.96 15.32
CA GLY A 159 -9.86 -15.80 15.87
C GLY A 159 -9.79 -15.64 17.40
N ASP A 160 -9.14 -16.55 18.14
CA ASP A 160 -8.88 -16.36 19.56
C ASP A 160 -7.78 -15.32 19.83
N LYS A 161 -7.93 -14.59 20.94
CA LYS A 161 -6.92 -13.68 21.46
C LYS A 161 -5.94 -14.41 22.37
N VAL A 162 -4.65 -14.24 22.10
CA VAL A 162 -3.56 -14.82 22.88
C VAL A 162 -2.66 -13.75 23.47
N THR A 163 -2.09 -14.04 24.64
CA THR A 163 -1.13 -13.19 25.34
C THR A 163 0.16 -13.97 25.61
N THR A 164 1.29 -13.29 25.80
CA THR A 164 2.59 -13.91 26.09
C THR A 164 2.50 -14.93 27.24
N GLY A 165 2.96 -16.16 27.01
CA GLY A 165 2.83 -17.27 27.96
C GLY A 165 1.52 -18.08 27.87
N SER A 166 0.56 -17.70 27.01
CA SER A 166 -0.65 -18.50 26.76
C SER A 166 -0.31 -19.87 26.16
N LEU A 167 -1.05 -20.92 26.55
CA LEU A 167 -0.75 -22.31 26.17
C LEU A 167 -1.44 -22.68 24.86
N ILE A 168 -0.64 -22.91 23.81
CA ILE A 168 -1.08 -23.12 22.42
C ILE A 168 -1.51 -24.58 22.18
N MET A 169 -0.57 -25.50 22.41
CA MET A 169 -0.66 -26.90 22.00
C MET A 169 0.08 -27.81 22.99
N VAL A 170 -0.40 -29.05 23.13
CA VAL A 170 0.30 -30.11 23.85
C VAL A 170 0.87 -31.11 22.84
N PHE A 171 2.18 -31.32 22.93
CA PHE A 171 2.94 -32.23 22.07
C PHE A 171 3.43 -33.45 22.84
N GLU A 172 3.61 -34.55 22.12
CA GLU A 172 4.31 -35.73 22.59
C GLU A 172 5.73 -35.77 22.01
N VAL A 173 6.75 -35.75 22.88
CA VAL A 173 8.16 -35.59 22.52
C VAL A 173 9.02 -36.72 23.10
N VAL A 174 9.97 -37.21 22.32
CA VAL A 174 10.98 -38.19 22.77
C VAL A 174 12.24 -37.43 23.18
N GLY A 175 12.44 -37.26 24.49
CA GLY A 175 13.32 -36.21 25.03
C GLY A 175 14.85 -36.43 24.91
N SER A 176 15.55 -35.36 24.56
CA SER A 176 16.90 -35.03 25.02
C SER A 176 16.97 -33.53 25.36
N GLY A 177 17.99 -33.04 26.09
CA GLY A 177 18.07 -31.60 26.41
C GLY A 177 19.20 -31.16 27.35
N SER A 178 19.42 -29.84 27.40
CA SER A 178 20.32 -29.07 28.29
C SER A 178 20.04 -27.56 28.05
N ALA A 179 19.50 -26.76 28.98
CA ALA A 179 20.09 -26.12 30.17
C ALA A 179 20.84 -24.77 29.92
N ALA A 180 20.51 -23.74 30.72
CA ALA A 180 21.11 -22.38 30.75
C ALA A 180 21.75 -22.08 32.13
N PRO A 181 22.48 -20.95 32.35
CA PRO A 181 21.85 -19.73 32.92
C PRO A 181 22.55 -18.38 32.56
N ALA A 182 22.29 -17.28 33.31
CA ALA A 182 22.65 -15.87 33.01
C ALA A 182 23.31 -15.09 34.19
N SER A 183 23.60 -13.76 34.07
CA SER A 183 23.23 -12.70 35.08
C SER A 183 23.92 -11.30 35.00
N VAL A 184 23.09 -10.25 35.23
CA VAL A 184 23.23 -8.93 35.95
C VAL A 184 24.35 -7.86 35.72
N ALA A 185 24.04 -6.62 36.15
CA ALA A 185 24.73 -5.32 35.93
C ALA A 185 24.96 -4.49 37.22
N GLN A 186 25.61 -3.30 37.17
CA GLN A 186 25.46 -2.20 38.16
C GLN A 186 26.06 -0.83 37.74
N ALA A 187 25.83 0.26 38.52
CA ALA A 187 26.21 1.67 38.23
C ALA A 187 26.49 2.53 39.51
N SER A 188 27.18 3.70 39.36
CA SER A 188 27.60 4.68 40.41
C SER A 188 28.34 5.88 39.75
N ALA A 189 28.49 7.14 40.23
CA ALA A 189 27.80 8.07 41.18
C ALA A 189 28.35 9.52 40.96
N ALA A 190 28.05 10.53 41.81
CA ALA A 190 28.52 11.94 41.65
C ALA A 190 28.70 12.73 42.98
N GLU A 191 29.41 13.89 42.95
CA GLU A 191 29.62 14.83 44.09
C GLU A 191 29.73 16.32 43.62
N ALA A 192 29.85 17.30 44.55
CA ALA A 192 29.47 18.72 44.34
C ALA A 192 30.56 19.81 44.61
N PRO A 193 30.40 21.07 44.12
CA PRO A 193 31.43 22.14 44.17
C PRO A 193 31.16 23.31 45.15
N THR A 194 32.15 24.19 45.30
CA THR A 194 32.13 25.44 46.10
C THR A 194 31.66 26.70 45.33
N THR A 195 31.45 27.80 46.05
CA THR A 195 30.83 29.06 45.56
C THR A 195 31.70 29.86 44.59
N ALA A 196 31.11 30.20 43.45
CA ALA A 196 31.64 31.03 42.38
C ALA A 196 30.72 32.25 42.13
N ALA A 197 31.26 33.36 41.63
CA ALA A 197 30.47 34.54 41.26
C ALA A 197 30.18 34.53 39.74
N GLU A 198 28.97 34.12 39.39
CA GLU A 198 28.51 33.97 38.00
C GLU A 198 27.98 35.29 37.44
N LYS A 199 28.33 35.59 36.18
CA LYS A 199 27.68 36.60 35.34
C LYS A 199 27.27 35.98 34.01
N ASP A 200 26.07 36.30 33.57
CA ASP A 200 25.55 35.90 32.26
C ASP A 200 26.01 36.88 31.16
N VAL A 201 26.37 36.36 30.00
CA VAL A 201 26.61 37.11 28.76
C VAL A 201 25.41 36.92 27.82
N GLN A 202 24.84 38.03 27.35
CA GLN A 202 23.67 38.07 26.46
C GLN A 202 24.06 38.56 25.06
N VAL A 203 23.30 38.13 24.04
CA VAL A 203 23.43 38.61 22.66
C VAL A 203 23.17 40.13 22.60
N PRO A 204 24.13 40.95 22.12
CA PRO A 204 23.93 42.39 21.89
C PRO A 204 22.82 42.66 20.84
N ASP A 205 22.49 43.93 20.59
CA ASP A 205 21.46 44.26 19.60
C ASP A 205 21.91 43.97 18.16
N ILE A 206 21.36 42.89 17.60
CA ILE A 206 21.64 42.40 16.24
C ILE A 206 20.67 42.97 15.17
N GLY A 207 19.72 43.82 15.56
CA GLY A 207 18.94 44.62 14.60
C GLY A 207 17.93 43.85 13.73
N GLY A 208 17.56 42.62 14.10
CA GLY A 208 16.59 41.78 13.39
C GLY A 208 16.17 40.54 14.21
N ASP A 209 15.12 39.86 13.76
CA ASP A 209 14.62 38.62 14.38
C ASP A 209 15.54 37.41 14.09
N GLU A 210 15.60 36.48 15.07
CA GLU A 210 16.24 35.15 15.09
C GLU A 210 17.38 34.85 14.09
N VAL A 211 18.61 34.72 14.61
CA VAL A 211 19.84 34.41 13.86
C VAL A 211 20.44 33.08 14.34
N GLU A 212 21.02 32.29 13.43
CA GLU A 212 21.60 30.97 13.74
C GLU A 212 23.10 31.05 14.07
N VAL A 213 23.55 30.25 15.05
CA VAL A 213 24.97 30.18 15.46
C VAL A 213 25.73 29.15 14.63
N THR A 214 26.71 29.60 13.83
CA THR A 214 27.45 28.74 12.89
C THR A 214 28.72 28.15 13.46
N GLU A 215 29.40 28.84 14.39
CA GLU A 215 30.60 28.32 15.06
C GLU A 215 30.78 28.91 16.47
N ILE A 216 31.32 28.12 17.39
CA ILE A 216 31.59 28.49 18.80
C ILE A 216 33.10 28.40 19.02
N MET A 217 33.75 29.52 19.32
CA MET A 217 35.22 29.66 19.25
C MET A 217 35.94 29.48 20.60
N VAL A 218 35.21 29.24 21.69
CA VAL A 218 35.74 29.06 23.05
C VAL A 218 35.18 27.80 23.71
N ALA A 219 35.99 27.08 24.50
CA ALA A 219 35.56 25.87 25.19
C ALA A 219 35.16 26.13 26.66
N VAL A 220 34.39 25.21 27.24
CA VAL A 220 34.05 25.24 28.68
C VAL A 220 35.33 25.05 29.49
N GLY A 221 35.70 26.07 30.27
CA GLY A 221 36.91 26.11 31.07
C GLY A 221 38.02 27.02 30.51
N ASP A 222 37.87 27.59 29.32
CA ASP A 222 38.82 28.59 28.80
C ASP A 222 38.73 29.92 29.55
N MET A 223 39.81 30.70 29.48
CA MET A 223 39.91 32.06 30.00
C MET A 223 39.97 33.03 28.83
N VAL A 224 39.04 33.97 28.79
CA VAL A 224 38.79 34.87 27.66
C VAL A 224 39.11 36.30 28.10
N GLU A 225 39.73 37.08 27.21
CA GLU A 225 40.03 38.50 27.43
C GLU A 225 38.89 39.41 26.93
N GLU A 226 38.91 40.69 27.32
CA GLU A 226 37.91 41.68 26.89
C GLU A 226 38.04 41.95 25.38
N GLU A 227 36.91 42.12 24.68
CA GLU A 227 36.79 42.24 23.22
C GLU A 227 37.12 40.98 22.38
N GLN A 228 37.50 39.85 22.98
CA GLN A 228 37.80 38.60 22.26
C GLN A 228 36.53 37.91 21.71
N SER A 229 36.54 37.47 20.44
CA SER A 229 35.39 36.80 19.78
C SER A 229 34.98 35.49 20.47
N LEU A 230 33.67 35.32 20.73
CA LEU A 230 33.08 34.16 21.42
C LEU A 230 32.38 33.19 20.47
N ILE A 231 31.52 33.71 19.59
CA ILE A 231 30.70 32.95 18.63
C ILE A 231 30.59 33.71 17.31
N THR A 232 30.37 32.96 16.23
CA THR A 232 30.03 33.48 14.91
C THR A 232 28.55 33.18 14.62
N VAL A 233 27.81 34.19 14.16
CA VAL A 233 26.38 34.09 13.85
C VAL A 233 26.12 34.55 12.40
N GLU A 234 25.21 33.90 11.69
CA GLU A 234 24.93 34.18 10.29
C GLU A 234 23.49 34.68 10.08
N GLY A 235 23.37 35.98 9.77
CA GLY A 235 22.10 36.60 9.38
C GLY A 235 21.97 36.75 7.87
N ASP A 236 20.73 36.88 7.38
CA ASP A 236 20.27 36.95 5.97
C ASP A 236 21.07 37.87 5.01
N LYS A 237 21.99 38.71 5.50
CA LYS A 237 22.83 39.60 4.69
C LYS A 237 24.31 39.69 5.10
N ALA A 238 24.72 39.08 6.22
CA ALA A 238 26.13 39.04 6.68
C ALA A 238 26.32 38.08 7.86
N SER A 239 27.50 37.45 7.93
CA SER A 239 28.03 36.84 9.15
C SER A 239 28.58 37.93 10.08
N MET A 240 28.40 37.76 11.40
CA MET A 240 28.92 38.66 12.44
C MET A 240 29.56 37.86 13.58
N GLU A 241 30.65 38.39 14.14
CA GLU A 241 31.29 37.87 15.35
C GLU A 241 30.76 38.60 16.60
N VAL A 242 30.52 37.87 17.68
CA VAL A 242 30.09 38.45 18.97
C VAL A 242 31.30 38.50 19.93
N PRO A 243 31.83 39.69 20.28
CA PRO A 243 32.96 39.84 21.19
C PRO A 243 32.58 39.71 22.67
N ALA A 244 33.54 39.31 23.51
CA ALA A 244 33.38 39.16 24.95
C ALA A 244 33.27 40.53 25.66
N PRO A 245 32.17 40.81 26.39
CA PRO A 245 31.95 42.10 27.04
C PRO A 245 32.67 42.26 28.40
N PHE A 246 33.40 41.24 28.86
CA PHE A 246 34.30 41.32 30.01
C PHE A 246 35.23 40.10 30.06
N ALA A 247 36.48 40.28 30.52
CA ALA A 247 37.41 39.18 30.72
C ALA A 247 36.96 38.26 31.88
N GLY A 248 37.10 36.94 31.71
CA GLY A 248 36.64 35.95 32.70
C GLY A 248 36.85 34.51 32.27
N LYS A 249 36.40 33.55 33.10
CA LYS A 249 36.50 32.12 32.79
C LYS A 249 35.15 31.55 32.36
N VAL A 250 35.09 30.84 31.22
CA VAL A 250 33.86 30.21 30.70
C VAL A 250 33.47 29.07 31.63
N LYS A 251 32.31 29.17 32.28
CA LYS A 251 31.81 28.13 33.20
C LYS A 251 30.76 27.23 32.56
N ALA A 252 29.91 27.79 31.69
CA ALA A 252 28.95 27.02 30.90
C ALA A 252 28.62 27.77 29.59
N ILE A 253 28.52 27.02 28.50
CA ILE A 253 27.96 27.48 27.22
C ILE A 253 26.55 26.90 27.14
N LYS A 254 25.55 27.72 26.80
CA LYS A 254 24.12 27.34 26.82
C LYS A 254 23.48 27.28 25.43
N VAL A 255 24.28 27.42 24.38
CA VAL A 255 23.89 27.46 22.97
C VAL A 255 24.75 26.46 22.22
N ALA A 256 24.15 25.63 21.38
CA ALA A 256 24.82 24.68 20.51
C ALA A 256 25.00 25.23 19.09
N THR A 257 25.92 24.64 18.32
CA THR A 257 26.07 24.95 16.90
C THR A 257 24.78 24.58 16.15
N GLY A 258 24.16 25.56 15.49
CA GLY A 258 22.84 25.44 14.85
C GLY A 258 21.64 25.91 15.68
N ASP A 259 21.83 26.37 16.92
CA ASP A 259 20.74 26.99 17.69
C ASP A 259 20.39 28.40 17.17
N LYS A 260 19.11 28.77 17.32
CA LYS A 260 18.59 30.11 17.05
C LYS A 260 18.68 31.00 18.29
N VAL A 261 19.25 32.18 18.12
CA VAL A 261 19.37 33.20 19.16
C VAL A 261 18.77 34.53 18.71
N SER A 262 18.20 35.26 19.65
CA SER A 262 17.62 36.60 19.43
C SER A 262 18.23 37.62 20.38
N THR A 263 18.03 38.92 20.13
CA THR A 263 18.57 40.01 20.97
C THR A 263 18.23 39.78 22.45
N GLY A 264 19.25 39.70 23.32
CA GLY A 264 19.10 39.39 24.74
C GLY A 264 19.08 37.91 25.14
N SER A 265 19.16 36.96 24.18
CA SER A 265 19.37 35.53 24.49
C SER A 265 20.69 35.30 25.24
N LEU A 266 20.72 34.28 26.09
CA LEU A 266 21.77 34.10 27.09
C LEU A 266 22.79 33.05 26.60
N ILE A 267 23.94 33.51 26.12
CA ILE A 267 24.91 32.69 25.36
C ILE A 267 25.76 31.82 26.32
N MET A 268 26.39 32.46 27.29
CA MET A 268 27.42 31.87 28.15
C MET A 268 27.34 32.40 29.58
N VAL A 269 27.71 31.56 30.54
CA VAL A 269 27.89 31.94 31.94
C VAL A 269 29.39 31.98 32.25
N PHE A 270 29.85 33.13 32.71
CA PHE A 270 31.24 33.40 33.05
C PHE A 270 31.41 33.52 34.57
N GLU A 271 32.54 33.04 35.09
CA GLU A 271 32.97 33.31 36.45
C GLU A 271 33.94 34.50 36.48
N VAL A 272 33.64 35.50 37.31
CA VAL A 272 34.45 36.72 37.46
C VAL A 272 34.56 37.20 38.90
N ALA A 273 35.78 37.58 39.32
CA ALA A 273 36.03 38.16 40.63
C ALA A 273 35.41 39.56 40.73
N GLY A 274 34.34 39.69 41.52
CA GLY A 274 33.52 40.91 41.58
C GLY A 274 34.12 42.05 42.42
N ALA A 275 33.91 43.28 41.95
CA ALA A 275 34.08 44.52 42.70
C ALA A 275 32.88 45.47 42.45
N ALA A 276 32.53 46.30 43.44
CA ALA A 276 31.32 47.12 43.48
C ALA A 276 31.46 48.22 44.57
N PRO A 277 30.52 49.17 44.73
CA PRO A 277 29.73 49.92 43.73
C PRO A 277 29.85 51.46 43.92
N ALA A 278 29.20 52.27 43.07
CA ALA A 278 28.99 53.72 43.27
C ALA A 278 27.62 54.19 42.71
N GLN A 279 27.15 55.40 43.07
CA GLN A 279 25.75 55.80 42.94
C GLN A 279 25.49 57.29 42.57
N VAL A 280 24.38 57.50 41.83
CA VAL A 280 23.43 58.66 41.89
C VAL A 280 23.73 59.98 41.12
N ALA A 281 22.64 60.53 40.53
CA ALA A 281 22.33 61.92 40.14
C ALA A 281 22.84 62.51 38.78
N VAL A 282 22.11 63.38 38.05
CA VAL A 282 20.69 63.85 38.06
C VAL A 282 20.33 64.63 36.75
N ALA A 283 19.03 64.77 36.45
CA ALA A 283 18.35 65.81 35.60
C ALA A 283 18.27 65.70 34.05
N ALA A 284 17.12 66.20 33.57
CA ALA A 284 16.78 66.71 32.21
C ALA A 284 16.42 68.24 32.38
N PRO A 285 15.90 69.05 31.40
CA PRO A 285 15.18 68.73 30.14
C PRO A 285 15.48 69.71 28.95
N VAL A 286 14.44 70.06 28.16
CA VAL A 286 14.33 71.10 27.08
C VAL A 286 14.65 70.63 25.63
N GLN A 287 14.01 71.06 24.52
CA GLN A 287 12.58 71.31 24.14
C GLN A 287 12.48 71.67 22.64
N ALA A 288 11.39 71.27 21.95
CA ALA A 288 10.96 71.69 20.59
C ALA A 288 11.85 71.21 19.40
N ALA A 289 11.36 71.10 18.14
CA ALA A 289 10.11 71.59 17.53
C ALA A 289 9.52 70.60 16.50
N ALA A 290 8.28 70.87 16.03
CA ALA A 290 7.64 70.22 14.87
C ALA A 290 7.63 71.16 13.64
N PRO A 291 7.32 70.67 12.42
CA PRO A 291 5.91 70.77 12.00
C PRO A 291 5.36 69.64 11.09
N SER A 292 4.02 69.61 11.02
CA SER A 292 3.15 69.06 9.95
C SER A 292 3.57 69.41 8.51
N ALA A 293 3.06 68.76 7.44
CA ALA A 293 2.31 67.50 7.29
C ALA A 293 2.13 67.19 5.77
N ALA A 294 1.73 65.95 5.44
CA ALA A 294 1.02 65.62 4.20
C ALA A 294 0.00 64.51 4.50
N ALA A 295 -1.20 64.59 3.93
CA ALA A 295 -2.31 63.68 4.24
C ALA A 295 -2.72 62.81 3.04
N ALA A 296 -3.12 61.57 3.33
CA ALA A 296 -3.79 60.68 2.39
C ALA A 296 -5.23 60.39 2.86
N ALA A 297 -6.17 60.31 1.92
CA ALA A 297 -7.59 60.06 2.19
C ALA A 297 -7.87 58.55 2.39
N PRO A 298 -9.01 58.15 3.01
CA PRO A 298 -9.14 56.83 3.60
C PRO A 298 -9.47 55.72 2.59
N VAL A 299 -8.87 54.55 2.81
CA VAL A 299 -9.38 53.27 2.27
C VAL A 299 -10.50 52.75 3.17
N ALA A 300 -11.58 52.25 2.56
CA ALA A 300 -12.73 51.73 3.29
C ALA A 300 -12.42 50.35 3.91
N GLN A 301 -12.69 50.18 5.21
CA GLN A 301 -12.66 48.86 5.84
C GLN A 301 -13.85 48.02 5.36
N VAL A 302 -13.61 47.13 4.40
CA VAL A 302 -14.56 46.04 4.09
C VAL A 302 -14.35 44.96 5.14
N SER A 303 -15.16 44.99 6.20
CA SER A 303 -15.16 43.97 7.25
C SER A 303 -15.73 42.65 6.73
N ALA A 304 -14.87 41.80 6.17
CA ALA A 304 -15.23 40.41 5.88
C ALA A 304 -15.54 39.69 7.20
N PRO A 305 -16.73 39.08 7.38
CA PRO A 305 -17.04 38.32 8.58
C PRO A 305 -16.24 37.02 8.56
N ALA A 306 -15.29 36.88 9.49
CA ALA A 306 -14.67 35.59 9.77
C ALA A 306 -15.72 34.66 10.38
N THR A 307 -16.34 33.81 9.56
CA THR A 307 -17.23 32.73 10.01
C THR A 307 -16.41 31.62 10.64
N ALA A 308 -15.86 31.89 11.82
CA ALA A 308 -15.43 30.84 12.74
C ALA A 308 -16.65 30.00 13.12
N ASP A 309 -16.56 28.68 12.96
CA ASP A 309 -17.67 27.73 13.14
C ASP A 309 -18.04 27.47 14.63
N PHE A 310 -17.92 28.52 15.46
CA PHE A 310 -18.43 28.54 16.83
C PHE A 310 -19.93 28.87 16.83
N GLN A 311 -20.74 27.91 16.41
CA GLN A 311 -22.15 27.91 16.73
C GLN A 311 -22.33 27.85 18.26
N GLU A 312 -22.89 28.90 18.88
CA GLU A 312 -23.29 28.80 20.28
C GLU A 312 -24.30 27.67 20.46
N ASN A 313 -24.13 26.91 21.56
CA ASN A 313 -24.89 25.70 21.81
C ASN A 313 -26.34 26.02 22.22
N HIS A 314 -27.20 26.19 21.22
CA HIS A 314 -28.65 26.33 21.39
C HIS A 314 -29.35 25.01 21.80
N GLU A 315 -28.73 23.85 21.55
CA GLU A 315 -29.21 22.58 22.12
C GLU A 315 -28.75 22.39 23.57
N TYR A 316 -29.59 21.69 24.34
CA TYR A 316 -29.40 21.48 25.78
C TYR A 316 -28.37 20.38 26.10
N ALA A 317 -27.11 20.60 25.72
CA ALA A 317 -25.98 19.77 26.13
C ALA A 317 -25.97 19.63 27.67
N HIS A 318 -26.08 18.39 28.18
CA HIS A 318 -26.22 18.10 29.61
C HIS A 318 -24.86 18.24 30.32
N ALA A 319 -24.40 19.48 30.48
CA ALA A 319 -23.10 19.86 31.02
C ALA A 319 -23.26 20.90 32.14
N SER A 320 -22.39 20.85 33.16
CA SER A 320 -22.42 21.81 34.27
C SER A 320 -21.93 23.21 33.83
N PRO A 321 -22.23 24.29 34.58
CA PRO A 321 -21.74 25.63 34.24
C PRO A 321 -20.20 25.74 34.17
N VAL A 322 -19.48 24.93 34.95
CA VAL A 322 -18.01 24.86 34.93
C VAL A 322 -17.51 24.21 33.64
N VAL A 323 -18.10 23.08 33.24
CA VAL A 323 -17.77 22.39 31.97
C VAL A 323 -18.14 23.27 30.77
N ARG A 324 -19.26 24.02 30.84
CA ARG A 324 -19.65 25.01 29.82
C ARG A 324 -18.69 26.20 29.72
N ARG A 325 -18.06 26.63 30.82
CA ARG A 325 -17.00 27.65 30.78
C ARG A 325 -15.73 27.09 30.14
N LEU A 326 -15.27 25.92 30.60
CA LEU A 326 -14.05 25.26 30.13
C LEU A 326 -14.12 24.91 28.64
N ALA A 327 -15.29 24.47 28.16
CA ALA A 327 -15.48 24.22 26.73
C ALA A 327 -15.39 25.50 25.89
N ARG A 328 -15.92 26.64 26.37
CA ARG A 328 -15.73 27.94 25.68
C ARG A 328 -14.27 28.38 25.70
N GLU A 329 -13.57 28.17 26.82
CA GLU A 329 -12.16 28.50 27.02
C GLU A 329 -11.23 27.73 26.07
N PHE A 330 -11.54 26.46 25.76
CA PHE A 330 -10.85 25.65 24.75
C PHE A 330 -11.50 25.67 23.34
N GLY A 331 -12.49 26.53 23.08
CA GLY A 331 -13.19 26.59 21.78
C GLY A 331 -14.02 25.35 21.40
N VAL A 332 -14.24 24.43 22.34
CA VAL A 332 -14.92 23.13 22.12
C VAL A 332 -16.43 23.30 22.03
N ASN A 333 -17.01 22.81 20.93
CA ASN A 333 -18.46 22.70 20.78
C ASN A 333 -19.00 21.46 21.53
N LEU A 334 -19.74 21.68 22.63
CA LEU A 334 -20.25 20.62 23.51
C LEU A 334 -21.16 19.60 22.82
N ALA A 335 -21.89 19.99 21.77
CA ALA A 335 -22.71 19.06 20.99
C ALA A 335 -21.88 17.94 20.30
N LYS A 336 -20.57 18.15 20.14
CA LYS A 336 -19.63 17.17 19.57
C LYS A 336 -18.92 16.31 20.65
N VAL A 337 -19.16 16.57 21.93
CA VAL A 337 -18.50 15.86 23.06
C VAL A 337 -19.42 14.79 23.64
N LYS A 338 -18.99 13.52 23.60
CA LYS A 338 -19.73 12.39 24.17
C LYS A 338 -19.57 12.38 25.70
N GLY A 339 -20.63 12.74 26.43
CA GLY A 339 -20.60 12.80 27.90
C GLY A 339 -20.63 11.42 28.58
N SER A 340 -19.67 11.14 29.48
CA SER A 340 -19.53 9.86 30.18
C SER A 340 -20.31 9.76 31.50
N GLY A 341 -20.72 10.90 32.07
CA GLY A 341 -21.40 10.96 33.38
C GLY A 341 -22.87 10.51 33.35
N ARG A 342 -23.46 10.30 34.54
CA ARG A 342 -24.87 9.89 34.74
C ARG A 342 -25.85 10.68 33.85
N LYS A 343 -26.66 9.94 33.07
CA LYS A 343 -27.56 10.47 32.02
C LYS A 343 -26.81 11.25 30.92
N ASN A 344 -25.76 10.65 30.36
CA ASN A 344 -24.91 11.23 29.31
C ASN A 344 -24.44 12.66 29.64
N ARG A 345 -24.06 12.88 30.91
CA ARG A 345 -23.58 14.17 31.39
C ARG A 345 -22.15 14.39 30.93
N ILE A 346 -21.88 15.52 30.30
CA ILE A 346 -20.52 15.92 29.94
C ILE A 346 -19.80 16.36 31.21
N LEU A 347 -18.71 15.66 31.53
CA LEU A 347 -17.79 15.93 32.63
C LEU A 347 -16.61 16.80 32.15
N LYS A 348 -15.68 17.13 33.05
CA LYS A 348 -14.49 17.92 32.70
C LYS A 348 -13.53 17.09 31.83
N GLU A 349 -13.43 15.83 32.19
CA GLU A 349 -12.56 14.80 31.64
C GLU A 349 -12.93 14.50 30.19
N ASP A 350 -14.23 14.53 29.85
CA ASP A 350 -14.74 14.34 28.48
C ASP A 350 -14.28 15.47 27.54
N VAL A 351 -14.31 16.72 28.01
CA VAL A 351 -13.85 17.89 27.25
C VAL A 351 -12.33 17.86 27.07
N GLN A 352 -11.58 17.53 28.12
CA GLN A 352 -10.12 17.41 28.05
C GLN A 352 -9.69 16.26 27.13
N SER A 353 -10.40 15.13 27.14
CA SER A 353 -10.17 14.00 26.23
C SER A 353 -10.49 14.39 24.79
N TYR A 354 -11.61 15.09 24.55
CA TYR A 354 -11.96 15.61 23.22
C TYR A 354 -10.89 16.56 22.66
N VAL A 355 -10.34 17.47 23.47
CA VAL A 355 -9.23 18.35 23.06
C VAL A 355 -7.97 17.54 22.75
N LYS A 356 -7.61 16.58 23.61
CA LYS A 356 -6.42 15.73 23.40
C LYS A 356 -6.54 14.87 22.14
N ASP A 357 -7.73 14.31 21.87
CA ASP A 357 -8.02 13.57 20.65
C ASP A 357 -8.05 14.46 19.41
N ALA A 358 -8.54 15.70 19.52
CA ALA A 358 -8.52 16.66 18.42
C ALA A 358 -7.09 17.10 18.08
N LEU A 359 -6.26 17.35 19.09
CA LEU A 359 -4.85 17.68 18.92
C LEU A 359 -4.09 16.49 18.31
N LYS A 360 -4.26 15.27 18.85
CA LYS A 360 -3.65 14.05 18.31
C LYS A 360 -4.07 13.75 16.86
N ARG A 361 -5.30 14.11 16.47
CA ARG A 361 -5.79 13.99 15.07
C ARG A 361 -5.22 15.05 14.12
N LEU A 362 -4.83 16.21 14.65
CA LEU A 362 -4.16 17.27 13.91
C LEU A 362 -2.67 16.95 13.75
N GLU A 363 -2.01 16.55 14.84
CA GLU A 363 -0.61 16.09 14.88
C GLU A 363 -0.38 14.86 13.97
N SER A 364 -1.36 13.96 13.85
CA SER A 364 -1.28 12.81 12.94
C SER A 364 -1.65 13.11 11.48
N GLY A 365 -1.92 14.37 11.12
CA GLY A 365 -2.36 14.77 9.77
C GLY A 365 -3.73 14.22 9.33
N SER A 366 -4.39 13.39 10.16
CA SER A 366 -5.60 12.62 9.80
C SER A 366 -6.79 13.48 9.36
N ALA A 367 -6.83 14.75 9.77
CA ALA A 367 -7.85 15.71 9.34
C ALA A 367 -7.82 16.01 7.83
N ALA A 368 -6.66 15.97 7.17
CA ALA A 368 -6.54 16.19 5.73
C ALA A 368 -6.88 14.91 4.93
N ALA A 369 -6.39 13.75 5.39
CA ALA A 369 -6.51 12.47 4.71
C ALA A 369 -7.96 11.94 4.60
N ALA A 370 -8.89 12.40 5.45
CA ALA A 370 -10.25 11.89 5.53
C ALA A 370 -11.16 12.18 4.31
N SER A 371 -10.70 12.96 3.33
CA SER A 371 -11.48 13.43 2.17
C SER A 371 -11.15 12.74 0.83
N GLY A 372 -10.76 11.46 0.87
CA GLY A 372 -10.56 10.60 -0.32
C GLY A 372 -11.79 10.34 -1.22
N LYS A 373 -12.81 11.20 -1.15
CA LYS A 373 -13.99 11.24 -2.03
C LYS A 373 -13.76 12.00 -3.34
N GLY A 374 -12.68 12.78 -3.44
CA GLY A 374 -12.41 13.62 -4.61
C GLY A 374 -13.41 14.76 -4.80
N ASP A 375 -14.06 15.20 -3.71
CA ASP A 375 -15.03 16.31 -3.69
C ASP A 375 -14.35 17.70 -3.65
N GLY A 376 -13.02 17.75 -3.80
CA GLY A 376 -12.24 18.98 -3.93
C GLY A 376 -12.01 19.74 -2.61
N ALA A 377 -12.59 19.29 -1.50
CA ALA A 377 -12.56 19.98 -0.22
C ALA A 377 -11.13 20.19 0.33
N ALA A 378 -10.25 19.18 0.20
CA ALA A 378 -8.83 19.29 0.56
C ALA A 378 -8.04 20.32 -0.27
N LEU A 379 -8.56 20.73 -1.43
CA LEU A 379 -7.96 21.72 -2.32
C LEU A 379 -8.67 23.09 -2.24
N GLY A 380 -9.57 23.29 -1.28
CA GLY A 380 -10.35 24.52 -1.13
C GLY A 380 -11.35 24.79 -2.25
N LEU A 381 -11.66 23.78 -3.09
CA LEU A 381 -12.59 23.92 -4.20
C LEU A 381 -14.05 23.95 -3.71
N LEU A 382 -14.93 24.56 -4.49
CA LEU A 382 -16.36 24.56 -4.19
C LEU A 382 -16.92 23.11 -4.23
N PRO A 383 -17.77 22.70 -3.27
CA PRO A 383 -18.31 21.35 -3.21
C PRO A 383 -19.17 21.04 -4.44
N TRP A 384 -19.11 19.80 -4.91
CA TRP A 384 -19.73 19.39 -6.17
C TRP A 384 -21.24 19.69 -6.24
N PRO A 385 -21.79 20.20 -7.36
CA PRO A 385 -23.19 20.56 -7.48
C PRO A 385 -24.16 19.41 -7.16
N LYS A 386 -25.02 19.60 -6.18
CA LYS A 386 -26.10 18.67 -5.82
C LYS A 386 -27.31 18.88 -6.74
N VAL A 387 -27.19 18.39 -7.96
CA VAL A 387 -28.29 18.40 -8.95
C VAL A 387 -29.26 17.26 -8.66
N ASP A 388 -30.55 17.58 -8.62
CA ASP A 388 -31.64 16.62 -8.58
C ASP A 388 -32.11 16.33 -10.00
N PHE A 389 -31.68 15.18 -10.54
CA PHE A 389 -31.91 14.82 -11.94
C PHE A 389 -33.38 14.48 -12.25
N SER A 390 -34.19 14.12 -11.26
CA SER A 390 -35.62 13.80 -11.44
C SER A 390 -36.44 14.97 -11.99
N LYS A 391 -35.93 16.20 -11.85
CA LYS A 391 -36.51 17.43 -12.38
C LYS A 391 -36.37 17.58 -13.91
N PHE A 392 -35.60 16.72 -14.56
CA PHE A 392 -35.31 16.77 -16.00
C PHE A 392 -35.84 15.56 -16.78
N GLY A 393 -36.39 14.55 -16.10
CA GLY A 393 -36.93 13.32 -16.69
C GLY A 393 -36.89 12.15 -15.69
N ASP A 394 -37.30 10.97 -16.15
CA ASP A 394 -37.20 9.74 -15.37
C ASP A 394 -35.73 9.34 -15.12
N THR A 395 -35.43 8.84 -13.92
CA THR A 395 -34.06 8.53 -13.49
C THR A 395 -33.96 7.17 -12.81
N GLU A 396 -32.99 6.34 -13.23
CA GLU A 396 -32.61 5.09 -12.57
C GLU A 396 -31.32 5.27 -11.76
N VAL A 397 -31.23 4.62 -10.59
CA VAL A 397 -30.04 4.69 -9.71
C VAL A 397 -29.36 3.33 -9.63
N GLN A 398 -28.29 3.15 -10.41
CA GLN A 398 -27.50 1.92 -10.42
C GLN A 398 -26.31 2.01 -9.42
N PRO A 399 -26.13 1.05 -8.49
CA PRO A 399 -25.02 1.04 -7.55
C PRO A 399 -23.70 0.61 -8.21
N LEU A 400 -22.62 1.38 -7.99
CA LEU A 400 -21.28 1.01 -8.49
C LEU A 400 -20.78 -0.32 -7.90
N SER A 401 -20.16 -1.15 -8.75
CA SER A 401 -19.52 -2.42 -8.36
C SER A 401 -18.38 -2.21 -7.35
N ARG A 402 -18.05 -3.25 -6.57
CA ARG A 402 -16.92 -3.21 -5.60
C ARG A 402 -15.61 -2.83 -6.30
N ILE A 403 -15.35 -3.39 -7.47
CA ILE A 403 -14.17 -3.07 -8.30
C ILE A 403 -14.18 -1.59 -8.71
N LYS A 404 -15.27 -1.08 -9.29
CA LYS A 404 -15.36 0.34 -9.70
C LYS A 404 -15.18 1.31 -8.53
N LYS A 405 -15.67 0.98 -7.33
CA LYS A 405 -15.45 1.77 -6.10
C LYS A 405 -13.98 1.80 -5.67
N ILE A 406 -13.32 0.64 -5.59
CA ILE A 406 -11.92 0.54 -5.16
C ILE A 406 -10.98 1.15 -6.21
N SER A 407 -11.12 0.76 -7.47
CA SER A 407 -10.30 1.28 -8.57
C SER A 407 -10.49 2.78 -8.78
N GLY A 408 -11.71 3.31 -8.59
CA GLY A 408 -11.98 4.76 -8.66
C GLY A 408 -11.19 5.56 -7.62
N ALA A 409 -11.18 5.11 -6.36
CA ALA A 409 -10.41 5.76 -5.29
C ALA A 409 -8.89 5.69 -5.54
N ASN A 410 -8.39 4.51 -5.96
CA ASN A 410 -6.97 4.32 -6.29
C ASN A 410 -6.53 5.20 -7.48
N LEU A 411 -7.30 5.23 -8.57
CA LEU A 411 -7.00 6.05 -9.74
C LEU A 411 -7.08 7.55 -9.44
N HIS A 412 -8.04 7.99 -8.61
CA HIS A 412 -8.12 9.38 -8.18
C HIS A 412 -6.91 9.79 -7.33
N ARG A 413 -6.49 8.96 -6.35
CA ARG A 413 -5.25 9.19 -5.59
C ARG A 413 -4.05 9.29 -6.53
N ASN A 414 -3.88 8.35 -7.45
CA ASN A 414 -2.75 8.37 -8.38
C ASN A 414 -2.77 9.62 -9.28
N TRP A 415 -3.94 10.05 -9.75
CA TRP A 415 -4.09 11.26 -10.57
C TRP A 415 -3.72 12.55 -9.82
N VAL A 416 -4.03 12.65 -8.53
CA VAL A 416 -3.72 13.83 -7.71
C VAL A 416 -2.27 13.81 -7.18
N MET A 417 -1.73 12.63 -6.84
CA MET A 417 -0.42 12.50 -6.18
C MET A 417 0.78 12.33 -7.13
N ILE A 418 0.55 11.96 -8.40
CA ILE A 418 1.62 11.76 -9.39
C ILE A 418 1.61 12.92 -10.39
N PRO A 419 2.69 13.74 -10.48
CA PRO A 419 2.89 14.72 -11.53
C PRO A 419 3.02 14.05 -12.91
N HIS A 420 1.88 13.79 -13.55
CA HIS A 420 1.81 13.09 -14.83
C HIS A 420 2.28 13.96 -15.99
N VAL A 421 3.15 13.38 -16.83
CA VAL A 421 3.35 13.82 -18.21
C VAL A 421 3.14 12.62 -19.14
N THR A 422 2.50 12.84 -20.30
CA THR A 422 2.33 11.84 -21.35
C THR A 422 3.12 12.25 -22.59
N GLN A 423 3.96 11.34 -23.09
CA GLN A 423 4.66 11.47 -24.37
C GLN A 423 3.97 10.60 -25.43
N TRP A 424 3.75 11.15 -26.61
CA TRP A 424 3.17 10.43 -27.76
C TRP A 424 4.21 10.17 -28.85
N ASP A 425 4.06 9.05 -29.53
CA ASP A 425 4.85 8.67 -30.72
C ASP A 425 4.05 7.70 -31.61
N ASN A 426 4.48 7.49 -32.86
CA ASN A 426 3.95 6.46 -33.75
C ASN A 426 5.09 5.52 -34.19
N VAL A 427 4.89 4.21 -34.03
CA VAL A 427 5.84 3.19 -34.49
C VAL A 427 5.32 2.48 -35.74
N ASP A 428 6.20 2.26 -36.71
CA ASP A 428 5.91 1.43 -37.88
C ASP A 428 5.99 -0.06 -37.54
N ILE A 429 4.85 -0.71 -37.39
CA ILE A 429 4.75 -2.15 -37.10
C ILE A 429 4.48 -2.98 -38.37
N THR A 430 4.74 -2.46 -39.57
CA THR A 430 4.47 -3.17 -40.83
C THR A 430 5.19 -4.51 -40.89
N GLU A 431 6.48 -4.55 -40.55
CA GLU A 431 7.29 -5.77 -40.59
C GLU A 431 6.92 -6.73 -39.44
N LEU A 432 6.63 -6.20 -38.25
CA LEU A 432 6.15 -6.94 -37.09
C LEU A 432 4.82 -7.64 -37.36
N GLU A 433 3.83 -6.94 -37.92
CA GLU A 433 2.51 -7.50 -38.19
C GLU A 433 2.54 -8.51 -39.36
N ASN A 434 3.43 -8.33 -40.34
CA ASN A 434 3.64 -9.32 -41.40
C ASN A 434 4.27 -10.61 -40.83
N PHE A 435 5.37 -10.50 -40.07
CA PHE A 435 5.99 -11.63 -39.38
C PHE A 435 4.99 -12.34 -38.45
N ARG A 436 4.18 -11.58 -37.69
CA ARG A 436 3.14 -12.15 -36.82
C ARG A 436 2.11 -12.95 -37.63
N LYS A 437 1.65 -12.45 -38.78
CA LYS A 437 0.72 -13.19 -39.66
C LYS A 437 1.35 -14.48 -40.18
N GLU A 438 2.60 -14.42 -40.63
CA GLU A 438 3.36 -15.58 -41.11
C GLU A 438 3.51 -16.66 -40.04
N GLN A 439 3.92 -16.30 -38.81
CA GLN A 439 4.04 -17.26 -37.71
C GLN A 439 2.68 -17.86 -37.31
N ASN A 440 1.60 -17.07 -37.27
CA ASN A 440 0.26 -17.63 -37.04
C ASN A 440 -0.18 -18.58 -38.17
N ALA A 441 0.20 -18.33 -39.43
CA ALA A 441 -0.06 -19.23 -40.56
C ALA A 441 0.84 -20.48 -40.59
N ILE A 442 1.89 -20.52 -39.76
CA ILE A 442 2.71 -21.70 -39.48
C ILE A 442 2.12 -22.49 -38.31
N GLU A 443 1.77 -21.85 -37.19
CA GLU A 443 1.15 -22.50 -36.04
C GLU A 443 -0.22 -23.11 -36.36
N ALA A 444 -1.03 -22.45 -37.19
CA ALA A 444 -2.30 -22.97 -37.68
C ALA A 444 -2.17 -24.24 -38.56
N LYS A 445 -0.95 -24.71 -38.87
CA LYS A 445 -0.68 -25.99 -39.55
C LYS A 445 -0.17 -27.08 -38.61
N LYS A 446 -0.01 -26.77 -37.32
CA LYS A 446 0.50 -27.68 -36.28
C LYS A 446 -0.58 -28.13 -35.29
N ASP A 447 -1.81 -27.62 -35.43
CA ASP A 447 -2.93 -27.78 -34.50
C ASP A 447 -2.61 -27.51 -33.01
N THR A 448 -1.60 -26.65 -32.75
CA THR A 448 -1.21 -26.23 -31.39
C THR A 448 -2.25 -25.32 -30.72
N GLY A 449 -3.27 -24.87 -31.46
CA GLY A 449 -4.28 -23.89 -31.01
C GLY A 449 -3.73 -22.50 -30.69
N MET A 450 -2.41 -22.29 -30.76
CA MET A 450 -1.75 -21.10 -30.23
C MET A 450 -1.82 -19.93 -31.22
N LYS A 451 -2.25 -18.75 -30.72
CA LYS A 451 -2.44 -17.54 -31.51
C LYS A 451 -1.57 -16.40 -30.99
N ILE A 452 -0.54 -16.05 -31.75
CA ILE A 452 0.42 -14.99 -31.39
C ILE A 452 -0.23 -13.63 -31.67
N THR A 453 -0.39 -12.81 -30.63
CA THR A 453 -0.96 -11.44 -30.71
C THR A 453 0.14 -10.38 -30.91
N PRO A 454 -0.18 -9.15 -31.34
CA PRO A 454 0.81 -8.06 -31.33
C PRO A 454 1.32 -7.73 -29.92
N LEU A 455 0.48 -7.93 -28.89
CA LEU A 455 0.77 -7.52 -27.52
C LEU A 455 1.99 -8.22 -26.93
N VAL A 456 2.26 -9.50 -27.25
CA VAL A 456 3.46 -10.20 -26.73
C VAL A 456 4.77 -9.64 -27.29
N PHE A 457 4.77 -9.05 -28.50
CA PHE A 457 5.93 -8.32 -29.01
C PHE A 457 6.12 -6.99 -28.27
N ILE A 458 5.03 -6.30 -27.93
CA ILE A 458 5.07 -5.07 -27.11
C ILE A 458 5.55 -5.39 -25.69
N MET A 459 5.09 -6.48 -25.08
CA MET A 459 5.60 -6.98 -23.79
C MET A 459 7.11 -7.24 -23.84
N LYS A 460 7.61 -7.86 -24.91
CA LYS A 460 9.06 -8.07 -25.10
C LYS A 460 9.85 -6.79 -25.35
N ALA A 461 9.34 -5.88 -26.18
CA ALA A 461 10.00 -4.61 -26.46
C ALA A 461 10.03 -3.70 -25.21
N VAL A 462 8.95 -3.68 -24.42
CA VAL A 462 8.89 -3.01 -23.11
C VAL A 462 9.86 -3.67 -22.13
N ALA A 463 9.89 -5.00 -22.02
CA ALA A 463 10.83 -5.67 -21.11
C ALA A 463 12.30 -5.33 -21.42
N LYS A 464 12.69 -5.31 -22.70
CA LYS A 464 14.03 -4.89 -23.11
C LYS A 464 14.29 -3.39 -22.90
N ALA A 465 13.28 -2.54 -23.07
CA ALA A 465 13.39 -1.11 -22.75
C ALA A 465 13.57 -0.87 -21.24
N LEU A 466 12.92 -1.66 -20.38
CA LEU A 466 13.08 -1.60 -18.92
C LEU A 466 14.48 -2.03 -18.46
N GLU A 467 15.11 -2.98 -19.16
CA GLU A 467 16.52 -3.36 -18.94
C GLU A 467 17.49 -2.26 -19.40
N ALA A 468 17.20 -1.59 -20.52
CA ALA A 468 18.01 -0.49 -21.05
C ALA A 468 17.85 0.83 -20.28
N PHE A 469 16.71 1.05 -19.62
CA PHE A 469 16.39 2.27 -18.86
C PHE A 469 15.86 1.91 -17.45
N PRO A 470 16.74 1.54 -16.49
CA PRO A 470 16.32 1.01 -15.18
C PRO A 470 15.44 1.95 -14.33
N ALA A 471 15.48 3.26 -14.58
CA ALA A 471 14.61 4.23 -13.91
C ALA A 471 13.11 3.96 -14.16
N PHE A 472 12.74 3.45 -15.35
CA PHE A 472 11.36 3.04 -15.66
C PHE A 472 10.98 1.71 -14.99
N ASN A 473 11.98 0.91 -14.58
CA ASN A 473 11.80 -0.35 -13.85
C ASN A 473 11.91 -0.14 -12.32
N SER A 474 11.37 0.97 -11.82
CA SER A 474 11.51 1.39 -10.42
C SER A 474 10.18 1.58 -9.69
N SER A 475 10.29 1.95 -8.42
CA SER A 475 9.24 2.58 -7.61
C SER A 475 9.88 3.68 -6.77
N LEU A 476 9.17 4.77 -6.55
CA LEU A 476 9.53 5.76 -5.53
C LEU A 476 9.30 5.14 -4.13
N SER A 477 10.17 5.42 -3.16
CA SER A 477 9.97 5.07 -1.75
C SER A 477 8.83 5.87 -1.10
N GLU A 478 8.37 5.44 0.07
CA GLU A 478 7.22 6.03 0.76
C GLU A 478 7.48 7.46 1.26
N ASP A 479 8.73 7.78 1.57
CA ASP A 479 9.23 9.13 1.89
C ASP A 479 9.34 10.07 0.67
N GLY A 480 9.45 9.51 -0.54
CA GLY A 480 9.69 10.27 -1.77
C GLY A 480 11.17 10.57 -2.08
N GLU A 481 12.12 10.12 -1.26
CA GLU A 481 13.54 10.50 -1.34
C GLU A 481 14.42 9.50 -2.13
N SER A 482 13.96 8.26 -2.32
CA SER A 482 14.75 7.16 -2.90
C SER A 482 14.03 6.40 -4.02
N LEU A 483 14.82 5.75 -4.90
CA LEU A 483 14.32 4.92 -6.00
C LEU A 483 14.64 3.43 -5.79
N ILE A 484 13.58 2.63 -5.64
CA ILE A 484 13.62 1.18 -5.53
C ILE A 484 13.78 0.58 -6.94
N LEU A 485 15.02 0.45 -7.41
CA LEU A 485 15.35 -0.13 -8.71
C LEU A 485 15.14 -1.65 -8.72
N LYS A 486 14.03 -2.12 -9.32
CA LYS A 486 13.65 -3.53 -9.38
C LYS A 486 14.62 -4.30 -10.30
N LYS A 487 15.03 -5.50 -9.89
CA LYS A 487 15.95 -6.38 -10.64
C LYS A 487 15.25 -7.49 -11.42
N TYR A 488 13.95 -7.68 -11.17
CA TYR A 488 13.02 -8.46 -11.97
C TYR A 488 12.29 -7.52 -12.96
N VAL A 489 11.75 -8.07 -14.05
CA VAL A 489 11.01 -7.31 -15.07
C VAL A 489 9.61 -7.93 -15.22
N ASN A 490 8.67 -7.38 -14.45
CA ASN A 490 7.29 -7.83 -14.40
C ASN A 490 6.37 -6.78 -15.03
N VAL A 491 5.54 -7.18 -15.99
CA VAL A 491 4.72 -6.25 -16.78
C VAL A 491 3.23 -6.46 -16.46
N GLY A 492 2.58 -5.42 -15.93
CA GLY A 492 1.12 -5.39 -15.78
C GLY A 492 0.44 -5.25 -17.15
N ILE A 493 -0.65 -5.98 -17.39
CA ILE A 493 -1.49 -5.79 -18.57
C ILE A 493 -2.87 -5.35 -18.10
N ALA A 494 -3.30 -4.14 -18.47
CA ALA A 494 -4.64 -3.67 -18.14
C ALA A 494 -5.68 -4.37 -19.02
N VAL A 495 -6.54 -5.19 -18.41
CA VAL A 495 -7.58 -5.99 -19.06
C VAL A 495 -8.95 -5.43 -18.69
N ASP A 496 -9.72 -5.04 -19.70
CA ASP A 496 -11.14 -4.69 -19.54
C ASP A 496 -12.00 -5.93 -19.28
N THR A 497 -12.93 -5.83 -18.33
CA THR A 497 -13.87 -6.89 -17.95
C THR A 497 -15.23 -6.28 -17.60
N PRO A 498 -16.35 -7.03 -17.72
CA PRO A 498 -17.69 -6.51 -17.41
C PRO A 498 -17.83 -5.88 -16.01
N ASN A 499 -17.04 -6.35 -15.04
CA ASN A 499 -17.09 -5.89 -13.65
C ASN A 499 -16.24 -4.63 -13.39
N GLY A 500 -15.29 -4.33 -14.26
CA GLY A 500 -14.34 -3.22 -14.18
C GLY A 500 -12.95 -3.58 -14.74
N LEU A 501 -12.04 -2.59 -14.74
CA LEU A 501 -10.64 -2.78 -15.13
C LEU A 501 -9.88 -3.60 -14.08
N VAL A 502 -9.09 -4.58 -14.52
CA VAL A 502 -8.13 -5.34 -13.69
C VAL A 502 -6.75 -5.35 -14.36
N VAL A 503 -5.68 -5.47 -13.56
CA VAL A 503 -4.29 -5.44 -14.06
C VAL A 503 -3.53 -6.67 -13.56
N PRO A 504 -3.69 -7.85 -14.20
CA PRO A 504 -2.80 -8.98 -13.97
C PRO A 504 -1.35 -8.67 -14.40
N VAL A 505 -0.39 -9.20 -13.64
CA VAL A 505 1.05 -8.97 -13.76
C VAL A 505 1.76 -10.23 -14.27
N PHE A 506 2.42 -10.10 -15.42
CA PHE A 506 3.22 -11.14 -16.03
C PHE A 506 4.62 -11.09 -15.47
N LYS A 507 5.08 -12.20 -14.88
CA LYS A 507 6.38 -12.27 -14.17
C LYS A 507 7.52 -12.62 -15.12
N ASP A 508 8.69 -12.02 -14.92
CA ASP A 508 9.94 -12.29 -15.65
C ASP A 508 9.83 -12.24 -17.19
N VAL A 509 9.15 -11.21 -17.71
CA VAL A 509 8.86 -11.06 -19.16
C VAL A 509 10.12 -10.97 -20.01
N ASN A 510 11.24 -10.47 -19.46
CA ASN A 510 12.55 -10.48 -20.10
C ASN A 510 13.09 -11.91 -20.35
N LYS A 511 12.86 -12.86 -19.43
CA LYS A 511 13.36 -14.25 -19.52
C LYS A 511 12.51 -15.14 -20.46
N LYS A 512 11.20 -14.93 -20.50
CA LYS A 512 10.22 -15.84 -21.16
C LYS A 512 10.24 -15.84 -22.69
N GLY A 513 9.74 -16.91 -23.33
CA GLY A 513 9.60 -17.00 -24.79
C GLY A 513 8.36 -16.28 -25.36
N ILE A 514 8.32 -15.96 -26.67
CA ILE A 514 7.12 -15.38 -27.32
C ILE A 514 5.94 -16.37 -27.29
N TYR A 515 6.18 -17.66 -27.51
CA TYR A 515 5.17 -18.72 -27.41
C TYR A 515 4.65 -18.87 -25.97
N GLU A 516 5.56 -18.88 -24.99
CA GLU A 516 5.25 -18.94 -23.57
C GLU A 516 4.38 -17.75 -23.12
N LEU A 517 4.80 -16.52 -23.43
CA LEU A 517 4.04 -15.31 -23.16
C LEU A 517 2.68 -15.31 -23.89
N SER A 518 2.56 -15.96 -25.05
CA SER A 518 1.28 -16.10 -25.77
C SER A 518 0.33 -17.05 -25.05
N ALA A 519 0.83 -18.17 -24.52
CA ALA A 519 0.06 -19.12 -23.73
C ALA A 519 -0.37 -18.53 -22.38
N GLU A 520 0.57 -17.90 -21.66
CA GLU A 520 0.32 -17.21 -20.39
C GLU A 520 -0.72 -16.09 -20.58
N LEU A 521 -0.57 -15.25 -21.62
CA LEU A 521 -1.51 -14.17 -21.92
C LEU A 521 -2.92 -14.70 -22.22
N ALA A 522 -3.05 -15.83 -22.92
CA ALA A 522 -4.35 -16.44 -23.19
C ALA A 522 -5.01 -16.96 -21.91
N ALA A 523 -4.27 -17.70 -21.07
CA ALA A 523 -4.76 -18.26 -19.81
C ALA A 523 -5.14 -17.17 -18.80
N VAL A 524 -4.25 -16.20 -18.57
CA VAL A 524 -4.48 -15.06 -17.66
C VAL A 524 -5.64 -14.18 -18.15
N SER A 525 -5.77 -13.95 -19.46
CA SER A 525 -6.93 -13.23 -20.02
C SER A 525 -8.25 -13.97 -19.83
N LYS A 526 -8.26 -15.32 -19.84
CA LYS A 526 -9.46 -16.12 -19.51
C LYS A 526 -9.78 -16.00 -18.02
N LYS A 527 -8.79 -16.13 -17.14
CA LYS A 527 -8.89 -15.96 -15.67
C LYS A 527 -9.43 -14.57 -15.29
N ALA A 528 -8.93 -13.51 -15.95
CA ALA A 528 -9.38 -12.13 -15.78
C ALA A 528 -10.86 -11.92 -16.12
N ARG A 529 -11.30 -12.31 -17.32
CA ARG A 529 -12.72 -12.14 -17.74
C ARG A 529 -13.68 -12.99 -16.93
N ALA A 530 -13.23 -14.15 -16.43
CA ALA A 530 -13.99 -15.00 -15.51
C ALA A 530 -14.01 -14.47 -14.06
N GLY A 531 -13.34 -13.37 -13.75
CA GLY A 531 -13.26 -12.81 -12.39
C GLY A 531 -12.46 -13.65 -11.39
N LYS A 532 -11.69 -14.65 -11.86
CA LYS A 532 -10.97 -15.62 -11.02
C LYS A 532 -9.51 -15.23 -10.71
N LEU A 533 -9.13 -13.95 -10.85
CA LEU A 533 -7.78 -13.48 -10.49
C LEU A 533 -7.61 -13.42 -8.96
N THR A 534 -6.43 -13.81 -8.48
CA THR A 534 -6.03 -13.67 -7.08
C THR A 534 -5.27 -12.36 -6.87
N ALA A 535 -5.05 -11.96 -5.61
CA ALA A 535 -4.19 -10.81 -5.29
C ALA A 535 -2.76 -11.00 -5.83
N ALA A 536 -2.22 -12.22 -5.72
CA ALA A 536 -0.87 -12.58 -6.19
C ALA A 536 -0.71 -12.58 -7.73
N ASP A 537 -1.81 -12.61 -8.49
CA ASP A 537 -1.81 -12.37 -9.94
C ASP A 537 -1.68 -10.87 -10.29
N MET A 538 -1.96 -9.95 -9.37
CA MET A 538 -2.04 -8.49 -9.63
C MET A 538 -0.96 -7.67 -8.90
N GLN A 539 0.04 -8.34 -8.31
CA GLN A 539 1.08 -7.73 -7.47
C GLN A 539 2.49 -7.89 -8.07
N GLY A 540 3.43 -7.06 -7.61
CA GLY A 540 4.83 -7.09 -8.04
C GLY A 540 5.08 -6.50 -9.43
N GLY A 541 4.20 -5.62 -9.91
CA GLY A 541 4.35 -4.90 -11.18
C GLY A 541 5.54 -3.94 -11.20
N CYS A 542 6.22 -3.86 -12.33
CA CYS A 542 7.26 -2.86 -12.60
C CYS A 542 6.72 -1.72 -13.47
N PHE A 543 5.89 -2.07 -14.45
CA PHE A 543 5.40 -1.20 -15.51
C PHE A 543 4.12 -1.80 -16.12
N THR A 544 3.10 -0.98 -16.37
CA THR A 544 1.83 -1.45 -16.98
C THR A 544 1.76 -1.14 -18.48
N ILE A 545 1.15 -2.02 -19.26
CA ILE A 545 0.68 -1.76 -20.63
C ILE A 545 -0.86 -1.75 -20.62
N SER A 546 -1.45 -0.64 -21.07
CA SER A 546 -2.88 -0.52 -21.34
C SER A 546 -3.11 -0.54 -22.84
N SER A 547 -3.93 -1.49 -23.34
CA SER A 547 -4.13 -1.70 -24.78
C SER A 547 -5.58 -1.51 -25.18
N LEU A 548 -5.87 -0.41 -25.87
CA LEU A 548 -7.18 -0.08 -26.43
C LEU A 548 -7.27 -0.41 -27.92
N GLY A 549 -6.21 -0.97 -28.52
CA GLY A 549 -6.13 -1.22 -29.97
C GLY A 549 -7.18 -2.18 -30.55
N GLY A 550 -7.83 -3.00 -29.71
CA GLY A 550 -9.00 -3.81 -30.09
C GLY A 550 -10.33 -3.06 -30.10
N ILE A 551 -10.39 -1.87 -29.51
CA ILE A 551 -11.59 -1.02 -29.39
C ILE A 551 -11.50 0.15 -30.39
N GLY A 552 -10.44 0.96 -30.30
CA GLY A 552 -10.29 2.16 -31.12
C GLY A 552 -9.40 3.23 -30.49
N GLY A 553 -9.59 4.48 -30.91
CA GLY A 553 -8.80 5.63 -30.48
C GLY A 553 -7.50 5.82 -31.27
N THR A 554 -7.08 7.07 -31.38
CA THR A 554 -5.82 7.51 -32.03
C THR A 554 -4.70 7.78 -31.02
N ALA A 555 -5.05 8.19 -29.80
CA ALA A 555 -4.18 8.39 -28.65
C ALA A 555 -5.04 8.43 -27.37
N PHE A 556 -4.43 8.19 -26.20
CA PHE A 556 -5.06 8.44 -24.90
C PHE A 556 -4.00 8.70 -23.82
N THR A 557 -4.41 9.25 -22.67
CA THR A 557 -3.54 9.49 -21.51
C THR A 557 -3.81 8.44 -20.43
N PRO A 558 -3.09 7.30 -20.41
CA PRO A 558 -3.20 6.34 -19.32
C PRO A 558 -2.73 6.95 -17.99
N ILE A 559 -3.36 6.57 -16.88
CA ILE A 559 -2.98 6.96 -15.52
C ILE A 559 -2.02 5.91 -14.96
N VAL A 560 -0.87 6.34 -14.45
CA VAL A 560 0.17 5.51 -13.84
C VAL A 560 -0.39 4.76 -12.63
N ASN A 561 -0.04 3.48 -12.51
CA ASN A 561 -0.50 2.61 -11.42
C ASN A 561 0.54 2.54 -10.30
N ALA A 562 0.50 3.48 -9.35
CA ALA A 562 1.36 3.46 -8.17
C ALA A 562 1.36 2.06 -7.48
N PRO A 563 2.52 1.51 -7.12
CA PRO A 563 3.82 2.17 -7.01
C PRO A 563 4.68 2.15 -8.30
N GLU A 564 4.16 1.73 -9.46
CA GLU A 564 4.88 1.88 -10.74
C GLU A 564 5.07 3.37 -11.10
N VAL A 565 6.12 3.68 -11.85
CA VAL A 565 6.47 5.07 -12.24
C VAL A 565 6.06 5.43 -13.67
N ALA A 566 5.64 4.45 -14.48
CA ALA A 566 5.25 4.66 -15.88
C ALA A 566 4.25 3.62 -16.38
N ILE A 567 3.49 3.97 -17.42
CA ILE A 567 2.49 3.13 -18.08
C ILE A 567 2.44 3.43 -19.60
N LEU A 568 2.40 2.38 -20.42
CA LEU A 568 2.30 2.48 -21.88
C LEU A 568 0.84 2.30 -22.35
N GLY A 569 0.28 3.34 -22.95
CA GLY A 569 -0.95 3.27 -23.74
C GLY A 569 -0.67 2.82 -25.17
N VAL A 570 -1.42 1.83 -25.65
CA VAL A 570 -1.35 1.28 -27.00
C VAL A 570 -2.70 1.48 -27.70
N SER A 571 -2.73 2.32 -28.73
CA SER A 571 -3.95 2.68 -29.47
C SER A 571 -4.18 1.74 -30.67
N LYS A 572 -5.22 1.98 -31.47
CA LYS A 572 -5.49 1.21 -32.69
C LYS A 572 -4.45 1.52 -33.77
N SER A 573 -3.85 0.48 -34.37
CA SER A 573 -2.96 0.63 -35.52
C SER A 573 -3.72 0.95 -36.80
N GLU A 574 -3.15 1.81 -37.65
CA GLU A 574 -3.78 2.32 -38.87
C GLU A 574 -2.76 2.42 -40.02
N MET A 575 -3.20 2.17 -41.25
CA MET A 575 -2.36 2.30 -42.44
C MET A 575 -2.28 3.77 -42.86
N LYS A 576 -1.11 4.41 -42.70
CA LYS A 576 -0.90 5.84 -42.99
C LYS A 576 0.15 6.03 -44.08
N PRO A 577 0.02 7.06 -44.95
CA PRO A 577 1.06 7.43 -45.90
C PRO A 577 2.21 8.13 -45.17
N VAL A 578 3.37 7.49 -45.09
CA VAL A 578 4.57 8.02 -44.44
C VAL A 578 5.60 8.39 -45.51
N TRP A 579 6.13 9.62 -45.45
CA TRP A 579 7.18 10.06 -46.36
C TRP A 579 8.52 9.41 -46.00
N ASN A 580 9.06 8.58 -46.90
CA ASN A 580 10.32 7.85 -46.66
C ASN A 580 11.59 8.63 -47.08
N GLY A 581 11.46 9.92 -47.39
CA GLY A 581 12.52 10.75 -47.96
C GLY A 581 12.48 10.87 -49.49
N LYS A 582 11.72 10.01 -50.18
CA LYS A 582 11.59 10.00 -51.66
C LYS A 582 10.16 9.88 -52.18
N GLU A 583 9.31 9.14 -51.47
CA GLU A 583 7.91 8.87 -51.80
C GLU A 583 7.06 8.66 -50.54
N PHE A 584 5.74 8.69 -50.69
CA PHE A 584 4.81 8.30 -49.63
C PHE A 584 4.58 6.78 -49.67
N ALA A 585 5.15 6.05 -48.72
CA ALA A 585 4.91 4.62 -48.55
C ALA A 585 3.74 4.38 -47.58
N PRO A 586 2.81 3.46 -47.87
CA PRO A 586 1.80 3.04 -46.90
C PRO A 586 2.47 2.21 -45.81
N ARG A 587 2.42 2.69 -44.55
CA ARG A 587 2.98 2.00 -43.37
C ARG A 587 1.92 1.82 -42.29
N LEU A 588 1.93 0.67 -41.63
CA LEU A 588 1.04 0.35 -40.51
C LEU A 588 1.59 1.02 -39.24
N GLN A 589 1.06 2.20 -38.93
CA GLN A 589 1.45 3.00 -37.78
C GLN A 589 0.64 2.61 -36.55
N LEU A 590 1.32 2.28 -35.46
CA LEU A 590 0.75 2.04 -34.14
C LEU A 590 1.03 3.26 -33.24
N PRO A 591 0.00 4.02 -32.82
CA PRO A 591 0.20 5.13 -31.90
C PRO A 591 0.43 4.63 -30.47
N LEU A 592 1.48 5.14 -29.84
CA LEU A 592 1.88 4.87 -28.46
C LEU A 592 1.68 6.12 -27.60
N SER A 593 1.47 5.93 -26.30
CA SER A 593 1.23 7.00 -25.33
C SER A 593 1.84 6.63 -23.98
N LEU A 594 3.09 7.05 -23.74
CA LEU A 594 3.84 6.75 -22.53
C LEU A 594 3.54 7.83 -21.47
N SER A 595 2.79 7.48 -20.42
CA SER A 595 2.64 8.34 -19.23
C SER A 595 3.66 7.95 -18.17
N TYR A 596 4.21 8.94 -17.47
CA TYR A 596 5.20 8.75 -16.40
C TYR A 596 5.09 9.79 -15.29
N ASP A 597 5.64 9.45 -14.12
CA ASP A 597 5.84 10.35 -12.99
C ASP A 597 7.04 11.26 -13.22
N HIS A 598 6.80 12.55 -13.43
CA HIS A 598 7.87 13.53 -13.71
C HIS A 598 8.71 13.90 -12.48
N ARG A 599 8.50 13.26 -11.32
CA ARG A 599 9.47 13.27 -10.20
C ARG A 599 10.61 12.27 -10.40
N VAL A 600 10.39 11.23 -11.21
CA VAL A 600 11.33 10.12 -11.43
C VAL A 600 11.93 10.13 -12.83
N ILE A 601 11.12 10.46 -13.84
CA ILE A 601 11.47 10.41 -15.25
C ILE A 601 11.35 11.81 -15.85
N ASP A 602 12.44 12.36 -16.39
CA ASP A 602 12.38 13.64 -17.11
C ASP A 602 11.86 13.49 -18.56
N GLY A 603 11.43 14.60 -19.18
CA GLY A 603 10.91 14.59 -20.54
C GLY A 603 11.90 14.12 -21.63
N ALA A 604 13.21 14.25 -21.42
CA ALA A 604 14.22 13.73 -22.33
C ALA A 604 14.44 12.22 -22.13
N GLU A 605 14.36 11.69 -20.91
CA GLU A 605 14.33 10.26 -20.65
C GLU A 605 13.05 9.61 -21.19
N GLY A 606 11.88 10.23 -20.98
CA GLY A 606 10.61 9.82 -21.60
C GLY A 606 10.70 9.75 -23.13
N ALA A 607 11.29 10.76 -23.76
CA ALA A 607 11.54 10.77 -25.21
C ALA A 607 12.54 9.69 -25.66
N ARG A 608 13.63 9.46 -24.91
CA ARG A 608 14.62 8.40 -25.21
C ARG A 608 14.01 7.00 -25.09
N PHE A 609 13.23 6.74 -24.04
CA PHE A 609 12.57 5.46 -23.81
C PHE A 609 11.58 5.13 -24.94
N ILE A 610 10.69 6.06 -25.29
CA ILE A 610 9.71 5.81 -26.37
C ILE A 610 10.39 5.67 -27.73
N THR A 611 11.46 6.42 -28.01
CA THR A 611 12.27 6.28 -29.24
C THR A 611 12.97 4.92 -29.31
N TYR A 612 13.52 4.42 -28.20
CA TYR A 612 14.12 3.10 -28.12
C TYR A 612 13.08 1.99 -28.34
N LEU A 613 11.94 2.08 -27.66
CA LEU A 613 10.80 1.17 -27.80
C LEU A 613 10.28 1.13 -29.24
N ASN A 614 10.14 2.30 -29.89
CA ASN A 614 9.78 2.44 -31.31
C ASN A 614 10.80 1.70 -32.20
N GLY A 615 12.10 1.89 -31.94
CA GLY A 615 13.17 1.15 -32.64
C GLY A 615 13.09 -0.37 -32.47
N CYS A 616 12.81 -0.86 -31.26
CA CYS A 616 12.64 -2.29 -30.97
C CYS A 616 11.37 -2.92 -31.54
N LEU A 617 10.31 -2.14 -31.75
CA LEU A 617 9.06 -2.58 -32.37
C LEU A 617 9.07 -2.47 -33.91
N SER A 618 9.82 -1.50 -34.47
CA SER A 618 10.03 -1.38 -35.91
C SER A 618 10.92 -2.49 -36.48
N ASP A 619 11.95 -2.90 -35.74
CA ASP A 619 12.90 -3.94 -36.15
C ASP A 619 12.96 -5.08 -35.12
N ILE A 620 12.17 -6.13 -35.38
CA ILE A 620 12.05 -7.33 -34.54
C ILE A 620 13.42 -7.97 -34.23
N ARG A 621 14.42 -7.83 -35.11
CA ARG A 621 15.77 -8.40 -34.89
C ARG A 621 16.44 -7.81 -33.66
N ARG A 622 16.08 -6.57 -33.27
CA ARG A 622 16.54 -5.92 -32.04
C ARG A 622 15.96 -6.52 -30.75
N LEU A 623 14.97 -7.41 -30.84
CA LEU A 623 14.46 -8.23 -29.73
C LEU A 623 15.22 -9.56 -29.55
N VAL A 624 16.15 -9.88 -30.46
CA VAL A 624 16.98 -11.11 -30.46
C VAL A 624 18.47 -10.80 -30.21
N LEU A 625 18.91 -9.61 -30.62
CA LEU A 625 20.10 -8.93 -30.08
C LEU A 625 19.84 -8.40 -28.66
#